data_AF-A0A8G0P4G2-F1
#
_entry.id   AF-A0A8G0P4G2-F1
#
_cell.length_a   1.000
_cell.length_b   1.000
_cell.length_c   1.000
_cell.angle_alpha   90.00
_cell.angle_beta   90.00
_cell.angle_gamma   90.00
#
_symmetry.space_group_name_H-M   'P 1'
#
loop_
_entity.id
_entity.type
_entity.pdbx_description
1 polymer ?
#
loop_
_entity_poly.entity_id
_entity_poly.type
_entity_poly.pdbx_seq_one_letter_code
_entity_poly.pdbx_strand_id
1 'polypeptide(L)'
;MIKTSEGIEQYHDFILLDFNFDGLEDFAIINYEGSNGGPQYAYYKQNSKGQFELDLQLTDDIRLFPIEINNKERNLKFGHPSGCCKINTFVIKIQSNGKWKETYSKLDDIK
;
A
#
# COMPACT_ATOMS: atom_id res chain seq x y z
N MET A 1 -13.91 2.05 -11.09
CA MET A 1 -13.58 2.66 -9.78
C MET A 1 -13.68 1.57 -8.74
N ILE A 2 -12.53 1.10 -8.23
CA ILE A 2 -12.49 0.10 -7.16
C ILE A 2 -13.09 0.76 -5.91
N LYS A 3 -14.12 0.15 -5.34
CA LYS A 3 -14.63 0.60 -4.04
C LYS A 3 -13.69 0.02 -2.99
N THR A 4 -13.08 0.87 -2.17
CA THR A 4 -12.20 0.50 -1.05
C THR A 4 -12.89 -0.34 0.04
N SER A 5 -14.18 -0.67 -0.14
CA SER A 5 -14.97 -1.58 0.69
C SER A 5 -14.99 -3.03 0.19
N GLU A 6 -14.39 -3.34 -0.96
CA GLU A 6 -14.18 -4.73 -1.37
C GLU A 6 -13.14 -5.35 -0.43
N GLY A 7 -13.60 -6.27 0.42
CA GLY A 7 -12.75 -6.93 1.40
C GLY A 7 -11.65 -7.77 0.76
N ILE A 8 -10.87 -8.40 1.64
CA ILE A 8 -9.73 -9.30 1.41
C ILE A 8 -10.06 -10.49 0.45
N GLU A 9 -11.30 -10.61 -0.01
CA GLU A 9 -11.80 -11.72 -0.84
C GLU A 9 -11.54 -11.56 -2.35
N GLN A 10 -11.08 -10.40 -2.83
CA GLN A 10 -10.65 -10.23 -4.23
C GLN A 10 -9.38 -9.40 -4.30
N TYR A 11 -8.23 -10.07 -4.15
CA TYR A 11 -6.98 -9.48 -4.55
C TYR A 11 -7.00 -9.26 -6.06
N HIS A 12 -6.84 -8.01 -6.47
CA HIS A 12 -6.80 -7.65 -7.88
C HIS A 12 -5.36 -7.79 -8.38
N ASP A 13 -5.16 -8.59 -9.44
CA ASP A 13 -3.85 -8.83 -10.05
C ASP A 13 -3.20 -7.55 -10.59
N PHE A 14 -4.02 -6.59 -11.00
CA PHE A 14 -3.61 -5.29 -11.53
C PHE A 14 -4.51 -4.19 -10.99
N ILE A 15 -3.90 -3.16 -10.41
CA ILE A 15 -4.58 -2.05 -9.75
C ILE A 15 -4.04 -0.75 -10.33
N LEU A 16 -4.93 0.16 -10.75
CA LEU A 16 -4.58 1.49 -11.24
C LEU A 16 -5.14 2.54 -10.29
N LEU A 17 -4.27 3.34 -9.66
CA LEU A 17 -4.62 4.34 -8.65
C LEU A 17 -3.43 5.29 -8.40
N ASP A 18 -3.68 6.57 -8.12
CA ASP A 18 -2.66 7.53 -7.64
C ASP A 18 -2.26 7.20 -6.19
N PHE A 19 -1.20 6.41 -6.00
CA PHE A 19 -0.76 5.99 -4.66
C PHE A 19 0.08 7.08 -3.98
N ASN A 20 0.80 7.87 -4.75
CA ASN A 20 1.76 8.85 -4.27
C ASN A 20 1.17 10.27 -4.06
N PHE A 21 -0.10 10.45 -4.46
CA PHE A 21 -0.89 11.67 -4.35
C PHE A 21 -0.33 12.84 -5.17
N ASP A 22 0.21 12.60 -6.36
CA ASP A 22 0.73 13.63 -7.27
C ASP A 22 -0.22 13.98 -8.42
N GLY A 23 -1.37 13.30 -8.51
CA GLY A 23 -2.38 13.49 -9.54
C GLY A 23 -2.09 12.76 -10.86
N LEU A 24 -1.07 11.90 -10.90
CA LEU A 24 -0.83 10.95 -11.97
C LEU A 24 -1.21 9.54 -11.53
N GLU A 25 -1.60 8.72 -12.50
CA GLU A 25 -2.08 7.37 -12.21
C GLU A 25 -0.89 6.42 -12.09
N ASP A 26 -0.75 5.80 -10.93
CA ASP A 26 0.23 4.74 -10.68
C ASP A 26 -0.44 3.37 -10.87
N PHE A 27 0.36 2.29 -10.86
CA PHE A 27 -0.20 0.94 -10.80
C PHE A 27 0.51 0.04 -9.80
N ALA A 28 -0.22 -0.97 -9.32
CA ALA A 28 0.30 -2.06 -8.50
C ALA A 28 -0.10 -3.41 -9.09
N ILE A 29 0.80 -4.38 -9.01
CA ILE A 29 0.55 -5.77 -9.40
C ILE A 29 0.97 -6.72 -8.30
N ILE A 30 0.31 -7.87 -8.21
CA ILE A 30 0.77 -8.94 -7.32
C ILE A 30 2.13 -9.43 -7.84
N ASN A 31 3.18 -9.31 -7.02
CA ASN A 31 4.52 -9.80 -7.34
C ASN A 31 4.87 -11.10 -6.59
N TYR A 32 4.08 -11.43 -5.57
CA TYR A 32 4.18 -12.66 -4.80
C TYR A 32 2.82 -12.95 -4.14
N GLU A 33 2.22 -14.10 -4.43
CA GLU A 33 0.88 -14.48 -3.91
C GLU A 33 0.80 -14.56 -2.39
N GLY A 34 1.94 -14.62 -1.70
CA GLY A 34 1.94 -14.66 -0.25
C GLY A 34 1.60 -16.03 0.33
N SER A 35 1.46 -16.05 1.65
CA SER A 35 0.95 -17.19 2.42
C SER A 35 -0.07 -16.63 3.41
N ASN A 36 0.08 -16.90 4.71
CA ASN A 36 -0.86 -16.45 5.76
C ASN A 36 -0.98 -14.92 5.90
N GLY A 37 -0.13 -14.14 5.23
CA GLY A 37 -0.14 -12.67 5.25
C GLY A 37 -0.84 -12.01 4.05
N GLY A 38 -1.36 -12.79 3.10
CA GLY A 38 -1.87 -12.28 1.83
C GLY A 38 -0.77 -11.94 0.81
N PRO A 39 -1.16 -11.54 -0.41
CA PRO A 39 -0.24 -11.23 -1.49
C PRO A 39 0.55 -9.96 -1.21
N GLN A 40 1.70 -9.91 -1.86
CA GLN A 40 2.59 -8.77 -1.90
C GLN A 40 2.49 -8.11 -3.27
N TYR A 41 2.69 -6.80 -3.26
CA TYR A 41 2.50 -5.93 -4.41
C TYR A 41 3.80 -5.26 -4.80
N ALA A 42 4.08 -5.23 -6.10
CA ALA A 42 5.03 -4.31 -6.71
C ALA A 42 4.29 -3.04 -7.16
N TYR A 43 4.86 -1.88 -6.84
CA TYR A 43 4.26 -0.57 -7.09
C TYR A 43 5.09 0.20 -8.11
N TYR A 44 4.42 0.78 -9.09
CA TYR A 44 5.04 1.52 -10.19
C TYR A 44 4.42 2.89 -10.29
N LYS A 45 5.23 3.92 -10.08
CA LYS A 45 4.80 5.32 -10.13
C LYS A 45 4.97 5.92 -11.50
N GLN A 46 3.96 6.64 -11.97
CA GLN A 46 4.08 7.37 -13.22
C GLN A 46 4.87 8.66 -13.00
N ASN A 47 5.82 8.96 -13.87
CA ASN A 47 6.53 10.22 -13.90
C ASN A 47 5.91 11.20 -14.90
N SER A 48 6.33 12.46 -14.88
CA SER A 48 5.81 13.51 -15.77
C SER A 48 6.05 13.28 -17.27
N LYS A 49 6.87 12.29 -17.63
CA LYS A 49 7.09 11.85 -19.02
C LYS A 49 6.19 10.67 -19.40
N GLY A 50 5.29 10.24 -18.52
CA GLY A 50 4.40 9.09 -18.71
C GLY A 50 5.11 7.74 -18.55
N GLN A 51 6.32 7.71 -18.00
CA GLN A 51 7.06 6.46 -17.76
C GLN A 51 6.76 5.95 -16.35
N PHE A 52 6.80 4.63 -16.17
CA PHE A 52 6.54 3.99 -14.88
C PHE A 52 7.83 3.53 -14.22
N GLU A 53 8.06 3.97 -13.00
CA GLU A 53 9.26 3.68 -12.21
C GLU A 53 8.89 2.91 -10.94
N LEU A 54 9.65 1.88 -10.60
CA LEU A 54 9.40 1.05 -9.42
C LEU A 54 9.55 1.89 -8.13
N ASP A 55 8.52 1.92 -7.28
CA ASP A 55 8.64 2.46 -5.91
C ASP A 55 9.24 1.39 -5.01
N LEU A 56 10.55 1.49 -4.77
CA LEU A 56 11.29 0.52 -3.97
C LEU A 56 10.81 0.45 -2.51
N GLN A 57 10.35 1.55 -1.91
CA GLN A 57 9.88 1.49 -0.51
C GLN A 57 8.54 0.78 -0.40
N LEU A 58 7.59 1.09 -1.29
CA LEU A 58 6.32 0.36 -1.32
C LEU A 58 6.52 -1.11 -1.73
N THR A 59 7.43 -1.40 -2.65
CA THR A 59 7.65 -2.75 -3.20
C THR A 59 8.50 -3.63 -2.30
N ASP A 60 9.62 -3.14 -1.77
CA ASP A 60 10.61 -3.98 -1.08
C ASP A 60 10.50 -3.90 0.45
N ASP A 61 10.08 -2.75 1.00
CA ASP A 61 9.97 -2.57 2.45
C ASP A 61 8.56 -2.89 2.96
N ILE A 62 7.53 -2.32 2.30
CA ILE A 62 6.15 -2.39 2.78
C ILE A 62 5.41 -3.62 2.23
N ARG A 63 5.47 -3.85 0.92
CA ARG A 63 4.91 -5.02 0.19
C ARG A 63 3.40 -5.21 0.25
N LEU A 64 2.70 -4.65 1.21
CA LEU A 64 1.28 -4.90 1.46
C LEU A 64 0.40 -3.99 0.61
N PHE A 65 -0.85 -4.37 0.39
CA PHE A 65 -1.89 -3.46 -0.09
C PHE A 65 -2.43 -2.61 1.07
N PRO A 66 -2.66 -1.29 0.88
CA PRO A 66 -3.23 -0.45 1.93
C PRO A 66 -4.67 -0.86 2.26
N ILE A 67 -4.99 -0.91 3.56
CA ILE A 67 -6.37 -1.09 4.05
C ILE A 67 -7.15 0.23 4.03
N GLU A 68 -6.46 1.37 3.90
CA GLU A 68 -7.05 2.69 3.75
C GLU A 68 -6.12 3.60 2.95
N ILE A 69 -6.69 4.35 2.01
CA ILE A 69 -6.00 5.36 1.20
C ILE A 69 -6.67 6.70 1.50
N ASN A 70 -5.95 7.63 2.14
CA ASN A 70 -6.50 8.92 2.55
C ASN A 70 -5.94 10.06 1.67
N ASN A 71 -6.69 10.43 0.64
CA ASN A 71 -6.32 11.51 -0.29
C ASN A 71 -6.21 12.88 0.39
N LYS A 72 -7.00 13.14 1.42
CA LYS A 72 -7.00 14.43 2.13
C LYS A 72 -5.73 14.61 2.95
N GLU A 73 -5.31 13.56 3.65
CA GLU A 73 -4.13 13.59 4.49
C GLU A 73 -2.85 13.14 3.78
N ARG A 74 -2.98 12.62 2.55
CA ARG A 74 -1.93 12.07 1.68
C ARG A 74 -1.14 10.98 2.41
N ASN A 75 -1.87 10.00 2.94
CA ASN A 75 -1.30 8.88 3.66
C ASN A 75 -1.95 7.54 3.30
N LEU A 76 -1.19 6.48 3.54
CA LEU A 76 -1.60 5.10 3.32
C LEU A 76 -1.54 4.37 4.66
N LYS A 77 -2.57 3.59 4.97
CA LYS A 77 -2.64 2.77 6.17
C LYS A 77 -2.59 1.31 5.80
N PHE A 78 -1.82 0.54 6.56
CA PHE A 78 -1.61 -0.88 6.36
C PHE A 78 -1.95 -1.65 7.64
N GLY A 79 -2.33 -2.91 7.46
CA GLY A 79 -2.52 -3.87 8.53
C GLY A 79 -1.80 -5.17 8.17
N HIS A 80 -1.05 -5.73 9.12
CA HIS A 80 -0.37 -7.01 8.93
C HIS A 80 -0.51 -7.89 10.18
N PRO A 81 -0.91 -9.16 10.03
CA PRO A 81 -0.85 -10.12 11.13
C PRO A 81 0.57 -10.19 11.73
N SER A 82 0.66 -10.15 13.05
CA SER A 82 1.92 -10.29 13.79
C SER A 82 1.79 -11.47 14.75
N GLY A 83 2.38 -12.60 14.37
CA GLY A 83 2.20 -13.87 15.07
C GLY A 83 0.78 -14.42 14.93
N CYS A 84 0.27 -15.08 15.97
CA CYS A 84 -1.03 -15.76 15.92
C CYS A 84 -2.24 -14.84 16.09
N CYS A 85 -2.06 -13.78 16.86
CA CYS A 85 -3.17 -13.21 17.61
C CYS A 85 -3.08 -11.69 17.70
N LYS A 86 -2.15 -11.07 16.98
CA LYS A 86 -1.97 -9.62 16.95
C LYS A 86 -1.99 -9.11 15.52
N ILE A 87 -2.37 -7.86 15.37
CA ILE A 87 -2.27 -7.11 14.13
C ILE A 87 -1.42 -5.87 14.36
N ASN A 88 -0.42 -5.66 13.51
CA ASN A 88 0.31 -4.41 13.44
C ASN A 88 -0.40 -3.50 12.42
N THR A 89 -0.87 -2.35 12.87
CA THR A 89 -1.44 -1.31 12.02
C THR A 89 -0.48 -0.13 11.98
N PHE A 90 -0.10 0.31 10.78
CA PHE A 90 0.81 1.45 10.62
C PHE A 90 0.37 2.37 9.48
N VAL A 91 0.78 3.64 9.57
CA VAL A 91 0.47 4.68 8.58
C VAL A 91 1.76 5.28 8.07
N ILE A 92 1.90 5.37 6.75
CA ILE A 92 2.99 6.07 6.09
C ILE A 92 2.48 7.30 5.36
N LYS A 93 3.34 8.31 5.29
CA LYS A 93 3.08 9.55 4.58
C LYS A 93 4.23 9.90 3.65
N ILE A 94 3.90 10.26 2.41
CA ILE A 94 4.90 10.74 1.45
C ILE A 94 5.44 12.09 1.90
N GLN A 95 6.76 12.23 1.90
CA GLN A 95 7.48 13.44 2.26
C GLN A 95 7.73 14.29 1.01
N SER A 96 8.12 15.56 1.20
CA SER A 96 8.43 16.48 0.09
C SER A 96 9.58 16.02 -0.81
N ASN A 97 10.43 15.11 -0.34
CA ASN A 97 11.52 14.49 -1.10
C ASN A 97 11.10 13.20 -1.84
N GLY A 98 9.80 12.89 -1.89
CA GLY A 98 9.25 11.71 -2.57
C GLY A 98 9.44 10.39 -1.81
N LYS A 99 9.98 10.41 -0.59
CA LYS A 99 10.14 9.22 0.25
C LYS A 99 8.95 9.01 1.18
N TRP A 100 8.59 7.77 1.43
CA TRP A 100 7.63 7.36 2.44
C TRP A 100 8.26 7.37 3.83
N LYS A 101 7.50 7.85 4.81
CA LYS A 101 7.88 7.83 6.22
C LYS A 101 6.71 7.34 7.07
N GLU A 102 6.97 6.39 7.95
CA GLU A 102 6.01 5.97 8.97
C GLU A 102 5.75 7.13 9.96
N THR A 103 4.48 7.41 10.21
CA THR A 103 4.03 8.45 11.14
C THR A 103 3.25 7.90 12.33
N TYR A 104 2.82 6.63 12.24
CA TYR A 104 2.06 5.95 13.27
C TYR A 104 2.26 4.45 13.15
N SER A 105 2.30 3.76 14.28
CA SER A 105 2.27 2.30 14.36
C SER A 105 1.63 1.87 15.67
N LYS A 106 0.86 0.79 15.64
CA LYS A 106 0.20 0.20 16.79
C LYS A 106 0.04 -1.30 16.62
N LEU A 107 0.39 -2.02 17.68
CA LEU A 107 0.18 -3.46 17.79
C LEU A 107 -1.01 -3.74 18.71
N ASP A 108 -2.04 -4.39 18.19
CA ASP A 108 -3.26 -4.73 18.93
C ASP A 108 -3.53 -6.24 18.87
N ASP A 109 -4.21 -6.78 19.88
CA ASP A 109 -4.73 -8.14 19.82
C ASP A 109 -5.91 -8.21 18.83
N ILE A 110 -5.93 -9.27 18.01
CA ILE A 110 -7.04 -9.57 17.10
C ILE A 110 -8.23 -9.97 17.97
N LYS A 111 -9.29 -9.17 17.93
CA LYS A 111 -10.55 -9.42 18.65
C LYS A 111 -11.45 -10.39 17.90
#